data_AF-A0A2X3C854-F1
#
_entry.id   AF-A0A2X3C854-F1
#
_cell.length_a   1.000
_cell.length_b   1.000
_cell.length_c   1.000
_cell.angle_alpha   90.00
_cell.angle_beta   90.00
_cell.angle_gamma   90.00
#
_symmetry.space_group_name_H-M   'P 1'
#
loop_
_entity.id
_entity.type
_entity.pdbx_description
1 polymer ?
#
loop_
_entity_poly.entity_id
_entity_poly.type
_entity_poly.pdbx_seq_one_letter_code
_entity_poly.pdbx_strand_id
1 'polypeptide(L)'
;MLNIAALRQQQIPLAAEPRSPVPFHILMKPIGPACNLACRYCYYPQDETPVNKMDDARLEQFIRRYIAAQPAGAREINFVWQGGEPLLAGLSFYKKALALQARYAPTA
;
A
#
# COMPACT_ATOMS: atom_id res chain seq x y z
N MET A 1 29.63 -3.18 6.26
CA MET A 1 29.11 -4.16 5.29
C MET A 1 27.89 -4.84 5.91
N LEU A 2 26.73 -4.81 5.25
CA LEU A 2 25.50 -5.41 5.77
C LEU A 2 25.59 -6.95 5.67
N ASN A 3 25.44 -7.63 6.82
CA ASN A 3 25.52 -9.08 6.92
C ASN A 3 24.24 -9.73 6.37
N ILE A 4 24.36 -10.45 5.24
CA ILE A 4 23.26 -11.14 4.56
C ILE A 4 22.56 -12.18 5.48
N ALA A 5 23.27 -12.78 6.44
CA ALA A 5 22.68 -13.70 7.40
C ALA A 5 21.77 -13.00 8.43
N ALA A 6 22.10 -11.77 8.83
CA ALA A 6 21.27 -10.95 9.73
C ALA A 6 20.01 -10.44 9.02
N LEU A 7 20.10 -10.11 7.72
CA LEU A 7 18.94 -9.72 6.91
C LEU A 7 17.97 -10.89 6.65
N ARG A 8 18.47 -12.13 6.57
CA ARG A 8 17.64 -13.34 6.44
C ARG A 8 16.91 -13.73 7.72
N GLN A 9 17.44 -13.33 8.89
CA GLN A 9 16.79 -13.52 10.19
C GLN A 9 15.75 -12.42 10.51
N GLN A 10 15.75 -11.30 9.78
CA GLN A 10 14.72 -10.24 9.84
C GLN A 10 13.52 -10.53 8.93
N GLN A 11 12.99 -11.75 9.07
CA GLN A 11 11.56 -12.05 9.25
C GLN A 11 10.51 -11.27 8.44
N ILE A 12 9.81 -12.00 7.56
CA ILE A 12 8.40 -12.32 7.79
C ILE A 12 8.22 -13.82 7.49
N PRO A 13 7.89 -14.69 8.48
CA PRO A 13 7.39 -16.02 8.19
C PRO A 13 6.10 -15.91 7.36
N LEU A 14 6.18 -16.41 6.13
CA LEU A 14 5.12 -16.53 5.14
C LEU A 14 4.08 -17.60 5.56
N ALA A 15 3.21 -17.30 6.52
CA ALA A 15 1.93 -18.00 6.73
C ALA A 15 1.09 -17.30 7.80
N ALA A 16 -0.10 -16.83 7.41
CA ALA A 16 -1.04 -15.97 8.15
C ALA A 16 -0.44 -14.62 8.60
N GLU A 17 -0.91 -13.51 8.04
CA GLU A 17 -0.53 -12.20 8.57
C GLU A 17 -0.93 -12.15 10.05
N PRO A 18 0.00 -11.95 11.00
CA PRO A 18 -0.37 -11.80 12.40
C PRO A 18 -1.27 -10.56 12.51
N ARG A 19 -2.42 -10.74 13.16
CA ARG A 19 -3.33 -9.62 13.41
C ARG A 19 -2.69 -8.66 14.40
N SER A 20 -2.71 -7.38 14.09
CA SER A 20 -2.32 -6.32 14.99
C SER A 20 -3.24 -6.30 16.22
N PRO A 21 -2.73 -6.08 17.44
CA PRO A 21 -3.56 -5.92 18.62
C PRO A 21 -4.32 -4.58 18.65
N VAL A 22 -3.89 -3.61 17.83
CA VAL A 22 -4.49 -2.25 17.76
C VAL A 22 -4.73 -1.83 16.31
N PRO A 23 -5.75 -1.00 16.02
CA PRO A 23 -5.98 -0.49 14.68
C PRO A 23 -4.77 0.30 14.17
N PHE A 24 -4.47 0.16 12.89
CA PHE A 24 -3.42 0.94 12.23
C PHE A 24 -3.83 1.28 10.81
N HIS A 25 -3.19 2.31 10.24
CA HIS A 25 -3.38 2.66 8.83
C HIS A 25 -2.04 2.79 8.10
N ILE A 26 -2.09 2.56 6.78
CA ILE A 26 -0.96 2.70 5.87
C ILE A 26 -1.27 3.82 4.86
N LEU A 27 -0.31 4.73 4.68
CA LEU A 27 -0.29 5.67 3.56
C LEU A 27 0.31 4.97 2.34
N MET A 28 -0.53 4.52 1.42
CA MET A 28 -0.08 3.79 0.23
C MET A 28 0.23 4.74 -0.92
N LYS A 29 1.39 4.57 -1.57
CA LYS A 29 1.84 5.40 -2.70
C LYS A 29 1.77 4.60 -4.01
N PRO A 30 0.67 4.64 -4.77
CA PRO A 30 0.47 3.75 -5.92
C PRO A 30 1.37 4.10 -7.11
N ILE A 31 1.92 5.32 -7.15
CA ILE A 31 2.80 5.82 -8.22
C ILE A 31 4.16 6.34 -7.71
N GLY A 32 4.50 6.06 -6.44
CA GLY A 32 5.73 6.56 -5.84
C GLY A 32 5.74 8.10 -5.70
N PRO A 33 6.80 8.80 -6.13
CA PRO A 33 6.88 10.27 -6.08
C PRO A 33 6.32 10.99 -7.32
N ALA A 34 5.95 10.26 -8.38
CA ALA A 34 5.57 10.85 -9.67
C ALA A 34 4.35 11.79 -9.53
N CYS A 35 4.50 13.02 -10.03
CA CYS A 35 3.49 14.07 -9.90
C CYS A 35 3.40 14.87 -11.19
N ASN A 36 2.22 15.41 -11.50
CA ASN A 36 2.00 16.32 -12.63
C ASN A 36 2.19 17.80 -12.26
N LEU A 37 2.65 18.09 -11.05
CA LEU A 37 2.92 19.43 -10.52
C LEU A 37 4.34 19.49 -9.93
N ALA A 38 4.91 20.70 -9.89
CA ALA A 38 6.20 21.01 -9.28
C ALA A 38 6.04 22.04 -8.15
N CYS A 39 5.36 21.64 -7.06
CA CYS A 39 5.05 22.54 -5.95
C CYS A 39 6.32 22.97 -5.20
N ARG A 40 6.53 24.29 -5.02
CA ARG A 40 7.72 24.88 -4.37
C ARG A 40 8.06 24.29 -2.99
N TYR A 41 7.05 23.88 -2.23
CA TYR A 41 7.20 23.36 -0.87
C TYR A 41 7.25 21.83 -0.78
N CYS A 42 7.19 21.11 -1.92
CA CYS A 42 7.15 19.66 -1.93
C CYS A 42 8.57 19.08 -1.84
N TYR A 43 8.75 18.09 -0.95
CA TYR A 43 10.04 17.43 -0.77
C TYR A 43 10.27 16.28 -1.78
N TYR A 44 9.27 15.88 -2.57
CA TYR A 44 9.47 14.92 -3.65
C TYR A 44 10.35 15.52 -4.75
N PRO A 45 11.01 14.69 -5.58
CA PRO A 45 11.69 15.17 -6.78
C PRO A 45 10.77 16.07 -7.61
N GLN A 46 11.32 17.19 -8.08
CA GLN A 46 10.60 18.22 -8.83
C GLN A 46 10.86 18.13 -10.33
N ASP A 47 11.75 17.23 -10.75
CA ASP A 47 12.04 16.87 -12.12
C ASP A 47 11.06 15.80 -12.63
N GLU A 48 11.15 15.50 -13.92
CA GLU A 48 10.33 14.47 -14.56
C GLU A 48 10.59 13.09 -13.96
N THR A 49 9.78 12.73 -12.98
CA THR A 49 9.78 11.41 -12.37
C THR A 49 8.88 10.47 -13.16
N PRO A 50 9.39 9.36 -13.71
CA PRO A 50 8.57 8.38 -14.42
C PRO A 50 7.47 7.81 -13.53
N VAL A 51 6.25 7.68 -14.08
CA VAL A 51 5.14 7.02 -13.39
C VAL A 51 5.42 5.52 -13.31
N ASN A 52 5.94 5.07 -12.17
CA ASN A 52 6.06 3.66 -11.85
C ASN A 52 4.83 3.20 -11.06
N LYS A 53 3.77 2.87 -11.78
CA LYS A 53 2.50 2.44 -11.19
C LYS A 53 2.64 1.04 -10.59
N MET A 54 2.15 0.88 -9.35
CA MET A 54 1.95 -0.40 -8.72
C MET A 54 1.18 -1.36 -9.64
N ASP A 55 1.73 -2.54 -9.88
CA ASP A 55 1.07 -3.59 -10.65
C ASP A 55 -0.08 -4.27 -9.88
N ASP A 56 -0.91 -4.99 -10.61
CA ASP A 56 -2.11 -5.64 -10.08
C ASP A 56 -1.80 -6.69 -9.00
N ALA A 57 -0.72 -7.46 -9.18
CA ALA A 57 -0.33 -8.51 -8.24
C ALA A 57 0.07 -7.89 -6.90
N ARG A 58 0.81 -6.78 -6.94
CA ARG A 58 1.23 -6.03 -5.77
C ARG A 58 0.06 -5.33 -5.10
N LEU A 59 -0.91 -4.81 -5.86
CA LEU A 59 -2.15 -4.25 -5.33
C LEU A 59 -2.98 -5.30 -4.59
N GLU A 60 -3.21 -6.46 -5.20
CA GLU A 60 -3.94 -7.57 -4.57
C GLU A 60 -3.22 -8.08 -3.32
N GLN A 61 -1.91 -8.27 -3.40
CA GLN A 61 -1.11 -8.65 -2.25
C GLN A 61 -1.22 -7.61 -1.12
N PHE A 62 -1.12 -6.32 -1.42
CA PHE A 62 -1.28 -5.27 -0.42
C PHE A 62 -2.65 -5.33 0.25
N ILE A 63 -3.74 -5.33 -0.52
CA ILE A 63 -5.10 -5.32 0.02
C ILE A 63 -5.36 -6.55 0.88
N ARG A 64 -5.04 -7.74 0.37
CA ARG A 64 -5.24 -9.01 1.09
C ARG A 64 -4.47 -9.02 2.41
N ARG A 65 -3.19 -8.62 2.39
CA ARG A 65 -2.34 -8.65 3.58
C ARG A 65 -2.74 -7.58 4.58
N TYR A 66 -3.05 -6.37 4.10
CA TYR A 66 -3.45 -5.27 4.96
C TYR A 66 -4.74 -5.57 5.70
N ILE A 67 -5.75 -6.12 5.03
CA ILE A 67 -7.00 -6.54 5.69
C ILE A 67 -6.73 -7.69 6.68
N ALA A 68 -5.94 -8.69 6.29
CA ALA A 68 -5.63 -9.83 7.16
C ALA A 68 -4.87 -9.42 8.43
N ALA A 69 -4.03 -8.39 8.35
CA ALA A 69 -3.24 -7.86 9.47
C ALA A 69 -4.04 -6.98 10.44
N GLN A 70 -5.27 -6.55 10.12
CA GLN A 70 -6.07 -5.71 11.02
C GLN A 70 -6.52 -6.48 12.26
N PRO A 71 -6.79 -5.78 13.39
CA PRO A 71 -7.30 -6.40 14.60
C PRO A 71 -8.54 -7.24 14.37
N ALA A 72 -8.69 -8.31 15.16
CA ALA A 72 -9.93 -9.07 15.20
C ALA A 72 -11.07 -8.15 15.70
N GLY A 73 -12.18 -8.11 14.97
CA GLY A 73 -13.31 -7.23 15.30
C GLY A 73 -13.15 -5.75 14.91
N ALA A 74 -12.14 -5.42 14.08
CA ALA A 74 -12.04 -4.08 13.50
C ALA A 74 -13.33 -3.72 12.75
N ARG A 75 -13.97 -2.62 13.15
CA ARG A 75 -15.22 -2.13 12.53
C ARG A 75 -15.00 -1.43 11.19
N GLU A 76 -13.80 -0.90 10.99
CA GLU A 76 -13.40 -0.15 9.81
C GLU A 76 -11.93 -0.42 9.50
N ILE A 77 -11.59 -0.45 8.20
CA ILE A 77 -10.22 -0.55 7.71
C ILE A 77 -9.99 0.61 6.75
N ASN A 78 -9.14 1.56 7.16
CA ASN A 78 -8.90 2.78 6.40
C ASN A 78 -7.88 2.58 5.28
N PHE A 79 -8.26 2.86 4.03
CA PHE A 79 -7.34 2.87 2.89
C PHE A 79 -7.03 4.30 2.49
N VAL A 80 -5.77 4.71 2.63
CA VAL A 80 -5.32 6.06 2.26
C VAL A 80 -4.34 5.97 1.11
N TRP A 81 -4.69 6.59 -0.02
CA TRP A 81 -3.85 6.70 -1.20
C TRP A 81 -3.14 8.06 -1.21
N GLN A 82 -1.82 8.06 -1.30
CA GLN A 82 -0.95 9.23 -1.21
C GLN A 82 0.21 9.11 -2.23
N GLY A 83 1.25 9.95 -2.10
CA GLY A 83 2.45 9.91 -2.94
C GLY A 83 2.24 10.64 -4.26
N GLY A 84 3.26 11.40 -4.67
CA GLY A 84 3.21 12.25 -5.87
C GLY A 84 1.81 12.85 -6.09
N GLU A 85 1.26 12.61 -7.27
CA GLU A 85 -0.18 12.73 -7.54
C GLU A 85 -0.82 11.33 -7.64
N PRO A 86 -1.54 10.85 -6.62
CA PRO A 86 -2.07 9.49 -6.60
C PRO A 86 -3.05 9.22 -7.75
N LEU A 87 -3.80 10.23 -8.22
CA LEU A 87 -4.77 10.05 -9.32
C LEU A 87 -4.12 9.68 -10.66
N LEU A 88 -2.80 9.86 -10.81
CA LEU A 88 -2.04 9.36 -11.96
C LEU A 88 -2.05 7.82 -12.07
N ALA A 89 -2.43 7.11 -11.02
CA ALA A 89 -2.67 5.66 -11.09
C ALA A 89 -3.82 5.30 -12.05
N GLY A 90 -4.74 6.24 -12.28
CA GLY A 90 -5.87 6.13 -13.21
C GLY A 90 -7.10 5.43 -12.61
N LEU A 91 -8.28 5.71 -13.18
CA LEU A 91 -9.56 5.21 -12.67
C LEU A 91 -9.65 3.68 -12.61
N SER A 92 -9.03 2.98 -13.57
CA SER A 92 -9.03 1.51 -13.61
C SER A 92 -8.31 0.88 -12.39
N PHE A 93 -7.25 1.53 -11.89
CA PHE A 93 -6.57 1.11 -10.67
C PHE A 93 -7.52 1.16 -9.47
N TYR A 94 -8.23 2.27 -9.27
CA TYR A 94 -9.14 2.43 -8.14
C TYR A 94 -10.37 1.53 -8.21
N LYS A 95 -10.94 1.30 -9.41
CA LYS A 95 -12.00 0.31 -9.60
C LYS A 95 -11.56 -1.08 -9.17
N LYS A 96 -10.33 -1.48 -9.53
CA LYS A 96 -9.74 -2.76 -9.12
C LYS A 96 -9.47 -2.80 -7.62
N ALA A 97 -8.94 -1.74 -7.04
CA ALA A 97 -8.70 -1.64 -5.61
C ALA A 97 -10.00 -1.84 -4.81
N LEU A 98 -11.09 -1.17 -5.20
CA LEU A 98 -12.41 -1.34 -4.57
C LEU A 98 -12.94 -2.77 -4.72
N ALA A 99 -12.81 -3.38 -5.90
CA ALA A 99 -13.23 -4.77 -6.12
C ALA A 99 -12.47 -5.76 -5.23
N LEU A 100 -11.15 -5.58 -5.10
CA LEU A 100 -10.31 -6.40 -4.23
C LEU A 100 -10.63 -6.16 -2.74
N GLN A 101 -10.86 -4.92 -2.33
CA GLN A 101 -11.28 -4.59 -0.97
C GLN A 101 -12.59 -5.28 -0.61
N ALA A 102 -13.59 -5.24 -1.51
CA ALA A 102 -14.86 -5.95 -1.32
C ALA A 102 -14.66 -7.47 -1.28
N ARG A 103 -13.80 -8.03 -2.15
CA ARG A 103 -13.50 -9.47 -2.19
C ARG A 103 -12.88 -9.98 -0.89
N TYR A 104 -11.99 -9.20 -0.28
CA TYR A 104 -11.25 -9.60 0.92
C TYR A 104 -11.83 -9.06 2.22
N ALA A 105 -12.89 -8.25 2.17
CA ALA A 105 -13.56 -7.74 3.35
C ALA A 105 -13.96 -8.91 4.28
N PRO A 106 -13.71 -8.81 5.60
CA PRO A 106 -14.18 -9.81 6.54
C PRO A 106 -15.71 -9.94 6.48
N THR A 107 -16.23 -11.15 6.57
CA THR A 107 -17.67 -11.38 6.77
C THR A 107 -18.08 -10.75 8.10
N ALA A 108 -19.21 -10.04 8.09
CA ALA A 108 -19.84 -9.51 9.30
C ALA A 108 -20.24 -10.62 10.28
#